data_AF-A0A375JG47-F1
#
_entry.id   AF-A0A375JG47-F1
#
_cell.length_a   1.000
_cell.length_b   1.000
_cell.length_c   1.000
_cell.angle_alpha   90.00
_cell.angle_beta   90.00
_cell.angle_gamma   90.00
#
_symmetry.space_group_name_H-M   'P 1'
#
loop_
_entity.id
_entity.type
_entity.pdbx_description
1 polymer ?
#
loop_
_entity_poly.entity_id
_entity_poly.type
_entity_poly.pdbx_seq_one_letter_code
_entity_poly.pdbx_strand_id
1 'polypeptide(L)' 'MTRQLTFMSDAWEDYVYWQGQDRKTRKCINALIQDAQRGQFDGLGKPEPLKGNLSGYWSRRIDDSNRLV' A
#
# COMPACT_ATOMS: atom_id res chain seq x y z
N MET A 1 -3.37 16.05 -11.89
CA MET A 1 -4.46 15.07 -11.96
C MET A 1 -4.17 13.98 -10.92
N THR A 2 -4.97 13.87 -9.87
CA THR A 2 -4.79 12.83 -8.84
C THR A 2 -5.39 11.53 -9.35
N ARG A 3 -4.63 10.42 -9.34
CA ARG A 3 -5.13 9.10 -9.76
C ARG A 3 -6.25 8.64 -8.81
N GLN A 4 -7.31 8.04 -9.35
CA GLN A 4 -8.38 7.46 -8.54
C GLN A 4 -7.82 6.37 -7.63
N LEU A 5 -8.24 6.39 -6.35
CA LEU A 5 -7.89 5.38 -5.36
C LEU A 5 -9.09 4.45 -5.17
N THR A 6 -8.87 3.16 -5.37
CA THR A 6 -9.89 2.11 -5.21
C THR A 6 -9.32 1.02 -4.33
N PHE A 7 -10.09 0.57 -3.34
CA PHE A 7 -9.74 -0.57 -2.48
C PHE A 7 -10.53 -1.80 -2.90
N MET A 8 -9.90 -2.97 -2.82
CA MET A 8 -10.62 -4.23 -2.72
C MET A 8 -11.28 -4.34 -1.33
N SER A 9 -12.33 -5.14 -1.21
CA SER A 9 -13.12 -5.23 0.03
C SER A 9 -12.28 -5.66 1.23
N ASP A 10 -11.43 -6.67 1.04
CA ASP A 10 -10.45 -7.14 2.03
C ASP A 10 -9.42 -6.06 2.40
N ALA A 11 -8.85 -5.38 1.41
CA ALA A 11 -7.92 -4.28 1.65
C ALA A 11 -8.55 -3.11 2.41
N TRP A 12 -9.85 -2.86 2.20
CA TRP A 12 -10.60 -1.85 2.95
C TRP A 12 -10.81 -2.27 4.41
N GLU A 13 -11.18 -3.54 4.65
CA GLU A 13 -11.34 -4.08 6.00
C GLU A 13 -10.02 -4.02 6.78
N ASP A 14 -8.90 -4.42 6.16
CA ASP A 14 -7.56 -4.30 6.75
C ASP A 14 -7.21 -2.85 7.07
N TYR A 15 -7.50 -1.93 6.14
CA TYR A 15 -7.27 -0.52 6.36
C TYR A 15 -8.07 0.03 7.55
N VAL A 16 -9.34 -0.37 7.69
CA VAL A 16 -10.19 0.02 8.83
C VAL A 16 -9.68 -0.60 10.13
N TYR A 17 -9.27 -1.87 10.12
CA TYR A 17 -8.67 -2.54 11.27
C TYR A 17 -7.45 -1.75 11.80
N TRP A 18 -6.53 -1.35 10.91
CA TRP A 18 -5.35 -0.58 11.28
C TRP A 18 -5.65 0.81 11.85
N GLN A 19 -6.80 1.40 11.54
CA GLN A 19 -7.21 2.67 12.15
C GLN A 19 -7.52 2.53 13.64
N GLY A 20 -7.98 1.36 14.09
CA GLY A 20 -8.30 1.09 15.48
C GLY A 20 -7.12 0.62 16.34
N GLN A 21 -6.05 0.11 15.71
CA GLN A 21 -4.92 -0.51 16.42
C GLN A 21 -3.73 0.45 16.58
N ASP A 22 -3.07 0.82 15.47
CA ASP A 22 -1.80 1.56 15.51
C ASP A 22 -1.81 2.79 14.58
N ARG A 23 -1.69 3.97 15.21
CA ARG A 23 -1.58 5.24 14.50
C ARG A 23 -0.31 5.34 13.65
N LYS A 24 0.78 4.69 14.03
CA LYS A 24 2.04 4.71 13.27
C LYS A 24 1.88 3.92 11.98
N THR A 25 1.37 2.69 12.04
CA THR A 25 1.06 1.89 10.85
C THR A 25 0.08 2.59 9.92
N ARG A 26 -1.02 3.15 10.45
CA ARG A 26 -1.97 3.94 9.64
C ARG A 26 -1.29 5.10 8.90
N LYS A 27 -0.42 5.87 9.58
CA LYS A 27 0.32 6.96 8.94
C LYS A 27 1.26 6.45 7.85
N CYS A 28 1.93 5.33 8.08
CA CYS A 28 2.79 4.67 7.09
C CYS A 28 1.98 4.28 5.85
N ILE A 29 0.86 3.58 6.01
CA ILE A 29 -0.02 3.16 4.91
C ILE A 29 -0.49 4.37 4.09
N ASN A 30 -0.96 5.44 4.76
CA ASN A 30 -1.39 6.65 4.07
C ASN A 30 -0.26 7.30 3.26
N ALA A 31 0.96 7.33 3.79
CA ALA A 31 2.11 7.87 3.08
C ALA A 31 2.47 7.03 1.85
N LEU A 32 2.43 5.70 1.98
CA LEU A 32 2.68 4.77 0.86
C LEU A 32 1.65 4.93 -0.25
N ILE A 33 0.36 5.05 0.09
CA ILE A 33 -0.72 5.28 -0.89
C ILE A 33 -0.51 6.58 -1.64
N GLN A 34 -0.24 7.68 -0.92
CA GLN A 34 -0.03 8.99 -1.54
C GLN A 34 1.21 9.00 -2.45
N ASP A 35 2.27 8.30 -2.05
CA ASP A 35 3.49 8.16 -2.85
C ASP A 35 3.21 7.33 -4.12
N ALA A 36 2.53 6.19 -3.98
CA ALA A 36 2.13 5.33 -5.11
C ALA A 36 1.22 6.05 -6.13
N GLN A 37 0.37 6.98 -5.67
CA GLN A 37 -0.42 7.82 -6.57
C GLN A 37 0.44 8.75 -7.44
N ARG A 38 1.58 9.23 -6.90
CA ARG A 38 2.53 10.10 -7.61
C ARG A 38 3.42 9.29 -8.56
N GLY A 39 3.99 8.18 -8.07
CA GLY A 39 4.89 7.30 -8.83
C GLY A 39 4.70 5.85 -8.43
N GLN A 40 4.55 4.95 -9.39
CA GLN A 40 4.22 3.54 -9.10
C GLN A 40 5.45 2.70 -8.78
N PHE A 41 6.59 2.99 -9.42
CA PHE A 41 7.75 2.08 -9.50
C PHE A 41 8.94 2.50 -8.64
N ASP A 42 8.82 3.63 -7.94
CA ASP A 42 9.85 4.24 -7.11
C ASP A 42 9.27 4.87 -5.84
N GLY A 43 10.16 5.35 -4.96
CA GLY A 43 9.78 6.05 -3.73
C GLY A 43 9.70 5.16 -2.48
N LEU A 44 8.73 5.45 -1.62
CA LEU A 44 8.65 4.92 -0.26
C LEU A 44 8.31 3.43 -0.22
N GLY A 45 8.80 2.75 0.82
CA GLY A 45 8.46 1.35 1.10
C GLY A 45 9.16 0.32 0.21
N LYS A 46 10.22 0.70 -0.54
CA LYS A 46 10.97 -0.20 -1.43
C LYS A 46 10.05 -0.94 -2.40
N PRO A 47 9.52 -0.26 -3.44
CA PRO A 47 8.60 -0.87 -4.39
C PRO A 47 9.23 -2.07 -5.10
N GLU A 48 8.54 -3.20 -5.09
CA GLU A 48 9.01 -4.45 -5.68
C GLU A 48 7.91 -5.00 -6.61
N PRO A 49 8.22 -5.30 -7.90
CA PRO A 49 7.25 -5.89 -8.80
C PRO A 49 6.97 -7.35 -8.40
N LEU A 50 5.70 -7.71 -8.32
CA LEU A 50 5.29 -9.08 -8.04
C LEU A 50 5.39 -9.97 -9.29
N LYS A 51 5.51 -11.29 -9.08
CA LYS A 51 5.77 -12.29 -10.12
C LYS A 51 4.63 -13.31 -10.21
N GLY A 52 4.61 -14.06 -11.32
CA GLY A 52 3.65 -15.15 -11.52
C GLY A 52 2.21 -14.63 -11.69
N ASN A 53 1.27 -15.16 -10.92
CA ASN A 53 -0.15 -14.76 -11.00
C ASN A 53 -0.41 -13.32 -10.54
N LEU A 54 0.56 -12.70 -9.86
CA LEU A 54 0.50 -11.30 -9.42
C LEU A 54 1.36 -10.39 -10.32
N SER A 55 1.78 -10.87 -11.49
CA SER A 55 2.48 -10.04 -12.48
C SER A 55 1.61 -8.83 -12.86
N GLY A 56 2.19 -7.63 -12.77
CA GLY A 56 1.49 -6.36 -12.98
C GLY A 56 1.12 -5.63 -11.70
N TYR A 57 1.15 -6.31 -10.54
CA TYR A 57 0.99 -5.69 -9.22
C TYR A 57 2.36 -5.35 -8.59
N TRP A 58 2.33 -4.46 -7.61
CA TRP A 58 3.53 -3.94 -6.95
C TRP A 58 3.35 -3.98 -5.43
N SER A 59 4.37 -4.44 -4.73
CA SER A 59 4.39 -4.48 -3.27
C SER A 59 5.24 -3.35 -2.71
N ARG A 60 4.77 -2.72 -1.63
CA ARG A 60 5.53 -1.79 -0.77
C ARG A 60 5.50 -2.26 0.68
N ARG A 61 6.62 -2.12 1.37
CA ARG A 61 6.79 -2.51 2.78
C ARG A 61 6.12 -1.48 3.69
N ILE A 62 5.16 -1.95 4.48
CA ILE A 62 4.57 -1.19 5.59
C ILE A 62 5.49 -1.33 6.81
N ASP A 63 5.91 -2.55 7.09
CA ASP A 63 6.89 -2.95 8.10
C ASP A 63 7.62 -4.23 7.62
N ASP A 64 8.26 -4.97 8.54
CA ASP A 64 9.00 -6.18 8.19
C ASP A 64 8.09 -7.31 7.65
N SER A 65 6.84 -7.39 8.10
CA SER A 65 5.89 -8.47 7.81
C SER A 65 4.77 -8.05 6.84
N ASN A 66 4.26 -6.84 6.95
CA ASN A 66 3.08 -6.36 6.23
C ASN A 66 3.45 -5.65 4.92
N ARG A 67 2.63 -5.85 3.88
CA ARG A 67 2.82 -5.27 2.55
C ARG A 67 1.55 -4.56 2.08
N LEU A 68 1.74 -3.42 1.41
CA LEU A 68 0.73 -2.78 0.58
C LEU A 68 0.93 -3.31 -0.84
N VAL A 69 -0.10 -3.95 -1.40
CA VAL A 69 -0.11 -4.49 -2.77
C VAL A 69 -1.14 -3.76 -3.61
#